data_AF-A0A9W7D0U1-F1
#
_entry.id   AF-A0A9W7D0U1-F1
#
_cell.length_a   1.000
_cell.length_b   1.000
_cell.length_c   1.000
_cell.angle_alpha   90.00
_cell.angle_beta   90.00
_cell.angle_gamma   90.00
#
_symmetry.space_group_name_H-M   'P 1'
#
loop_
_entity.id
_entity.type
_entity.pdbx_description
1 polymer ?
#
loop_
_entity_poly.entity_id
_entity_poly.type
_entity_poly.pdbx_seq_one_letter_code
_entity_poly.pdbx_strand_id
1 'polypeptide(L)'
;MGNEKRLLRVHVYIYEALLSDAYREEMESVWEGQPKNDNGKNLGGKEGLRGFVERWHKASAPNVTLCTDPVEWLETPQRSDAASCGVLVVAQVHNYLTGNDDRQTNNISYNDVKVMQLRMLWVILHYSNQIPIPDSDEATSRETLKKLQKELK
;
A
#
# COMPACT_ATOMS: atom_id res chain seq x y z
N MET A 1 6.66 38.43 -23.29
CA MET A 1 7.17 37.44 -22.33
C MET A 1 6.23 36.25 -22.37
N GLY A 2 6.68 35.11 -22.90
CA GLY A 2 5.84 33.91 -23.00
C GLY A 2 5.55 33.37 -21.60
N ASN A 3 4.28 33.15 -21.29
CA ASN A 3 3.88 32.41 -20.10
C ASN A 3 4.41 30.98 -20.25
N GLU A 4 5.51 30.68 -19.58
CA GLU A 4 6.00 29.33 -19.42
C GLU A 4 4.91 28.55 -18.67
N LYS A 5 4.19 27.68 -19.39
CA LYS A 5 3.13 26.85 -18.79
C LYS A 5 3.79 25.97 -17.74
N ARG A 6 3.50 26.24 -16.47
CA ARG A 6 3.92 25.40 -15.36
C ARG A 6 3.34 24.00 -15.56
N LEU A 7 4.22 23.00 -15.52
CA LEU A 7 3.89 21.59 -15.71
C LEU A 7 4.07 20.85 -14.39
N LEU A 8 3.03 20.15 -13.93
CA LEU A 8 3.11 19.18 -12.86
C LEU A 8 3.12 17.78 -13.48
N ARG A 9 4.18 17.00 -13.24
CA ARG A 9 4.23 15.59 -13.63
C ARG A 9 3.84 14.71 -12.46
N VAL A 10 3.05 13.68 -12.75
CA VAL A 10 2.68 12.63 -11.81
C VAL A 10 3.24 11.32 -12.33
N HIS A 11 4.18 10.75 -11.58
CA HIS A 11 4.65 9.39 -11.76
C HIS A 11 3.80 8.46 -10.91
N VAL A 12 3.31 7.38 -11.51
CA VAL A 12 2.43 6.41 -10.85
C VAL A 12 3.16 5.09 -10.75
N TYR A 13 3.25 4.57 -9.53
CA TYR A 13 3.82 3.26 -9.25
C TYR A 13 2.73 2.33 -8.73
N ILE A 14 2.62 1.14 -9.32
CA ILE A 14 1.79 0.06 -8.79
C ILE A 14 2.70 -1.12 -8.47
N TYR A 15 2.65 -1.59 -7.23
CA TYR A 15 3.45 -2.73 -6.78
C TYR A 15 2.69 -4.04 -7.03
N GLU A 16 3.26 -4.92 -7.85
CA GLU A 16 2.72 -6.24 -8.16
C GLU A 16 3.26 -7.27 -7.17
N ALA A 17 2.51 -7.49 -6.09
CA ALA A 17 2.93 -8.40 -5.03
C ALA A 17 2.59 -9.88 -5.31
N LEU A 18 1.66 -10.16 -6.22
CA LEU A 18 1.05 -11.49 -6.38
C LEU A 18 1.38 -12.17 -7.72
N LEU A 19 1.96 -11.43 -8.68
CA LEU A 19 2.23 -11.88 -10.05
C LEU A 19 1.00 -12.53 -10.69
N SER A 20 -0.17 -11.91 -10.47
CA SER A 20 -1.45 -12.42 -10.93
C SER A 20 -2.08 -11.44 -11.89
N ASP A 21 -2.43 -11.92 -13.09
CA ASP A 21 -3.14 -11.12 -14.09
C ASP A 21 -4.44 -10.53 -13.52
N ALA A 22 -5.14 -11.30 -12.67
CA ALA A 22 -6.36 -10.83 -12.01
C ALA A 22 -6.08 -9.67 -11.02
N TYR A 23 -4.95 -9.68 -10.31
CA TYR A 23 -4.57 -8.57 -9.44
C TYR A 23 -4.18 -7.33 -10.25
N ARG A 24 -3.43 -7.52 -11.35
CA ARG A 24 -3.09 -6.44 -12.28
C ARG A 24 -4.34 -5.77 -12.85
N GLU A 25 -5.30 -6.56 -13.35
CA GLU A 25 -6.59 -6.05 -13.83
C GLU A 25 -7.37 -5.28 -12.74
N GLU A 26 -7.37 -5.79 -11.50
CA GLU A 26 -8.01 -5.12 -10.37
C GLU A 26 -7.34 -3.77 -10.06
N MET A 27 -6.01 -3.72 -9.99
CA MET A 27 -5.27 -2.49 -9.72
C MET A 27 -5.42 -1.45 -10.85
N GLU A 28 -5.47 -1.90 -12.11
CA GLU A 28 -5.82 -1.04 -13.24
C GLU A 28 -7.24 -0.48 -13.10
N SER A 29 -8.21 -1.31 -12.69
CA SER A 29 -9.56 -0.84 -12.39
C SER A 29 -9.62 0.15 -11.22
N VAL A 30 -8.74 0.03 -10.22
CA VAL A 30 -8.63 1.00 -9.11
C VAL A 30 -8.06 2.34 -9.62
N TRP A 31 -7.07 2.28 -10.51
CA TRP A 31 -6.44 3.45 -11.10
C TRP A 31 -7.38 4.21 -12.05
N GLU A 32 -7.93 3.53 -13.06
CA GLU A 32 -8.78 4.16 -14.10
C GLU A 32 -10.23 4.37 -13.61
N GLY A 33 -10.71 3.50 -12.72
CA GLY A 33 -12.11 3.49 -12.28
C GLY A 33 -12.99 2.54 -13.09
N GLN A 34 -14.25 2.43 -12.69
CA GLN A 34 -15.22 1.56 -13.35
C GLN A 34 -16.21 2.38 -14.18
N PRO A 35 -16.41 2.04 -15.46
CA PRO A 35 -17.39 2.71 -16.29
C PRO A 35 -18.80 2.53 -15.72
N LYS A 36 -19.68 3.49 -16.01
CA LYS A 36 -21.12 3.30 -15.80
C LYS A 36 -21.59 2.24 -16.78
N ASN A 37 -22.13 1.14 -16.29
CA ASN A 37 -22.80 0.19 -17.17
C ASN A 37 -24.10 0.83 -17.65
N ASP A 38 -24.33 0.89 -18.97
CA ASP A 38 -25.57 1.40 -19.57
C ASP A 38 -26.81 0.54 -19.23
N ASN A 39 -26.60 -0.65 -18.64
CA ASN A 39 -27.66 -1.57 -18.24
C ASN A 39 -28.23 -1.27 -16.86
N GLY A 40 -28.89 -0.11 -16.72
CA GLY A 40 -30.11 0.09 -15.91
C GLY A 40 -30.13 -0.27 -14.42
N LYS A 41 -29.04 -0.71 -13.80
CA LYS A 41 -28.94 -0.93 -12.36
C LYS A 41 -27.92 0.05 -11.81
N ASN A 42 -28.37 0.87 -10.86
CA ASN A 42 -27.62 1.89 -10.14
C ASN A 42 -26.36 1.36 -9.44
N LEU A 43 -25.31 0.98 -10.18
CA LEU A 43 -23.94 1.13 -9.75
C LEU A 43 -23.44 2.39 -10.45
N GLY A 44 -23.56 3.53 -9.78
CA GLY A 44 -22.87 4.74 -10.24
C GLY A 44 -21.40 4.40 -10.44
N GLY A 45 -20.88 4.59 -11.65
CA GLY A 45 -19.49 4.29 -11.99
C GLY A 45 -18.55 4.83 -10.92
N LYS A 46 -17.64 3.98 -10.46
CA LYS A 46 -16.68 4.34 -9.43
C LYS A 46 -15.55 5.13 -10.07
N GLU A 47 -15.36 6.37 -9.61
CA GLU A 47 -14.19 7.14 -10.00
C GLU A 47 -12.91 6.42 -9.54
N GLY A 48 -11.96 6.28 -10.46
CA GLY A 48 -10.62 5.79 -10.14
C GLY A 48 -9.71 6.88 -9.55
N LEU A 49 -8.57 6.45 -9.01
CA LEU A 49 -7.56 7.37 -8.47
C LEU A 49 -7.11 8.42 -9.49
N ARG A 50 -7.02 8.05 -10.76
CA ARG A 50 -6.71 8.98 -11.84
C ARG A 50 -7.70 10.13 -11.93
N GLY A 51 -9.00 9.80 -11.97
CA GLY A 51 -10.08 10.81 -12.01
C GLY A 51 -10.05 11.71 -10.78
N PHE A 52 -9.80 11.14 -9.60
CA PHE A 52 -9.61 11.93 -8.39
C PHE A 52 -8.44 12.91 -8.50
N VAL A 53 -7.26 12.47 -8.94
CA VAL A 53 -6.06 13.32 -9.10
C VAL A 53 -6.31 14.44 -10.11
N GLU A 54 -6.94 14.13 -11.25
CA GLU A 54 -7.28 15.12 -12.27
C GLU A 54 -8.24 16.19 -11.73
N ARG A 55 -9.29 15.79 -11.00
CA ARG A 55 -10.22 16.74 -10.37
C ARG A 55 -9.56 17.56 -9.27
N TRP A 56 -8.77 16.91 -8.41
CA TRP A 56 -8.06 17.57 -7.33
C TRP A 56 -7.08 18.63 -7.88
N HIS A 57 -6.30 18.28 -8.90
CA HIS A 57 -5.39 19.21 -9.59
C HIS A 57 -6.15 20.39 -10.22
N LYS A 58 -7.28 20.13 -10.90
CA LYS A 58 -8.09 21.21 -11.49
C LYS A 58 -8.59 22.22 -10.45
N ALA A 59 -8.90 21.75 -9.24
CA ALA A 59 -9.34 22.60 -8.14
C ALA A 59 -8.17 23.34 -7.46
N SER A 60 -7.03 22.68 -7.27
CA SER A 60 -5.90 23.23 -6.51
C SER A 60 -4.94 24.08 -7.35
N ALA A 61 -4.79 23.78 -8.64
CA ALA A 61 -3.83 24.41 -9.54
C ALA A 61 -4.37 24.56 -10.99
N PRO A 62 -5.46 25.33 -11.21
CA PRO A 62 -6.12 25.43 -12.52
C PRO A 62 -5.26 25.99 -13.65
N ASN A 63 -4.18 26.71 -13.31
CA ASN A 63 -3.25 27.33 -14.28
C ASN A 63 -1.99 26.49 -14.53
N VAL A 64 -1.88 25.32 -13.91
CA VAL A 64 -0.80 24.35 -14.12
C VAL A 64 -1.34 23.26 -15.05
N THR A 65 -0.50 22.72 -15.92
CA THR A 65 -0.86 21.55 -16.72
C THR A 65 -0.47 20.29 -15.96
N LEU A 66 -1.40 19.36 -15.79
CA LEU A 66 -1.11 18.03 -15.26
C LEU A 66 -0.65 17.13 -16.40
N CYS A 67 0.46 16.43 -16.23
CA CYS A 67 0.91 15.36 -17.09
C CYS A 67 1.07 14.10 -16.24
N THR A 68 0.30 13.07 -16.53
CA THR A 68 0.45 11.78 -15.87
C THR A 68 1.28 10.89 -16.78
N ASP A 69 2.41 10.43 -16.27
CA ASP A 69 3.26 9.49 -16.99
C ASP A 69 2.62 8.09 -17.00
N PRO A 70 3.03 7.20 -17.93
CA PRO A 70 2.56 5.81 -17.93
C PRO A 70 2.77 5.15 -16.56
N VAL A 71 1.80 4.34 -16.15
CA VAL A 71 1.89 3.58 -14.90
C VAL A 71 3.11 2.66 -14.96
N GLU A 72 3.97 2.78 -13.94
CA GLU A 72 5.12 1.93 -13.77
C GLU A 72 4.80 0.79 -12.80
N TRP A 73 5.02 -0.44 -13.27
CA TRP A 73 4.78 -1.65 -12.49
C TRP A 73 6.06 -2.07 -11.77
N LEU A 74 5.99 -2.08 -10.44
CA LEU A 74 7.06 -2.57 -9.59
C LEU A 74 6.81 -4.05 -9.35
N GLU A 75 7.51 -4.90 -10.10
CA GLU A 75 7.38 -6.35 -9.98
C GLU A 75 8.37 -6.94 -9.00
N THR A 76 9.30 -6.16 -8.44
CA THR A 76 10.33 -6.66 -7.52
C THR A 76 10.31 -5.88 -6.21
N PRO A 77 10.57 -6.56 -5.08
CA PRO A 77 10.92 -7.96 -4.93
C PRO A 77 9.70 -8.88 -5.03
N GLN A 78 9.90 -10.10 -5.55
CA GLN A 78 8.84 -11.08 -5.78
C GLN A 78 8.75 -12.10 -4.65
N ARG A 79 7.53 -12.49 -4.31
CA ARG A 79 7.31 -13.67 -3.48
C ARG A 79 5.97 -14.32 -3.81
N SER A 80 5.97 -15.63 -4.02
CA SER A 80 4.80 -16.40 -4.45
C SER A 80 3.88 -16.82 -3.30
N ASP A 81 4.10 -16.36 -2.05
CA ASP A 81 3.23 -16.69 -0.93
C ASP A 81 2.26 -15.55 -0.60
N ALA A 82 0.96 -15.85 -0.64
CA ALA A 82 -0.10 -14.89 -0.35
C ALA A 82 -0.01 -14.31 1.09
N ALA A 83 0.70 -14.99 1.99
CA ALA A 83 0.86 -14.54 3.37
C ALA A 83 1.84 -13.36 3.54
N SER A 84 2.77 -13.14 2.61
CA SER A 84 3.80 -12.09 2.76
C SER A 84 3.50 -10.82 2.00
N CYS A 85 2.52 -10.81 1.09
CA CYS A 85 2.25 -9.67 0.20
C CYS A 85 2.07 -8.35 0.96
N GLY A 86 1.37 -8.36 2.09
CA GLY A 86 1.17 -7.18 2.93
C GLY A 86 2.46 -6.63 3.54
N VAL A 87 3.38 -7.49 3.96
CA VAL A 87 4.69 -7.09 4.48
C VAL A 87 5.52 -6.43 3.37
N LEU A 88 5.44 -6.96 2.15
CA LEU A 88 6.16 -6.41 1.01
C LEU A 88 5.62 -5.05 0.59
N VAL A 89 4.29 -4.87 0.58
CA VAL A 89 3.67 -3.56 0.31
C VAL A 89 4.16 -2.51 1.32
N VAL A 90 4.16 -2.83 2.62
CA VAL A 90 4.63 -1.89 3.64
C VAL A 90 6.13 -1.59 3.47
N ALA A 91 6.95 -2.58 3.13
CA ALA A 91 8.36 -2.38 2.85
C ALA A 91 8.59 -1.46 1.64
N GLN A 92 7.83 -1.64 0.56
CA GLN A 92 7.88 -0.78 -0.63
C GLN A 92 7.51 0.67 -0.30
N VAL A 93 6.39 0.87 0.41
CA VAL A 93 5.96 2.21 0.85
C VAL A 93 7.02 2.85 1.74
N HIS A 94 7.62 2.09 2.68
CA HIS A 94 8.69 2.60 3.53
C HIS A 94 9.93 3.02 2.72
N ASN A 95 10.37 2.20 1.76
CA ASN A 95 11.51 2.51 0.91
C ASN A 95 11.27 3.79 0.10
N TYR A 96 10.10 3.92 -0.51
CA TYR A 96 9.71 5.11 -1.26
C TYR A 96 9.72 6.37 -0.37
N LEU A 97 9.10 6.30 0.82
CA LEU A 97 9.03 7.43 1.75
C LEU A 97 10.39 7.83 2.33
N THR A 98 11.34 6.89 2.44
CA THR A 98 12.68 7.15 2.97
C THR A 98 13.68 7.56 1.89
N GLY A 99 13.25 7.65 0.63
CA GLY A 99 14.14 7.95 -0.50
C GLY A 99 15.12 6.83 -0.81
N ASN A 100 14.87 5.63 -0.29
CA ASN A 100 15.68 4.44 -0.55
C ASN A 100 15.08 3.69 -1.74
N ASP A 101 15.00 4.39 -2.88
CA ASP A 101 14.34 3.95 -4.10
C ASP A 101 15.23 3.03 -4.95
N ASP A 102 16.33 2.52 -4.36
CA ASP A 102 17.09 1.40 -4.88
C ASP A 102 16.14 0.20 -4.94
N ARG A 103 15.42 0.12 -6.07
CA ARG A 103 14.46 -0.91 -6.43
C ARG A 103 15.06 -2.23 -6.01
N GLN A 104 14.45 -2.87 -5.02
CA GLN A 104 14.96 -4.12 -4.49
C GLN A 104 14.80 -5.20 -5.57
N THR A 105 15.81 -5.31 -6.44
CA THR A 105 15.90 -6.26 -7.54
C THR A 105 16.16 -7.69 -7.06
N ASN A 106 16.37 -7.87 -5.76
CA ASN A 106 16.73 -9.15 -5.16
C ASN A 106 15.49 -9.92 -4.72
N ASN A 107 15.53 -11.24 -4.92
CA ASN A 107 14.54 -12.14 -4.35
C ASN A 107 14.56 -12.07 -2.81
N ILE A 108 13.38 -11.94 -2.21
CA ILE A 108 13.22 -11.91 -0.75
C ILE A 108 13.11 -13.34 -0.21
N SER A 109 14.03 -13.70 0.69
CA SER A 109 13.98 -15.00 1.38
C SER A 109 12.89 -15.02 2.45
N TYR A 110 12.52 -16.23 2.89
CA TYR A 110 11.54 -16.38 3.98
C TYR A 110 12.04 -15.74 5.29
N ASN A 111 13.35 -15.78 5.53
CA ASN A 111 13.95 -15.16 6.69
C ASN A 111 13.90 -13.63 6.60
N ASP A 112 14.04 -13.06 5.41
CA ASP A 112 13.91 -11.62 5.21
C ASP A 112 12.50 -11.14 5.57
N VAL A 113 11.45 -11.86 5.15
CA VAL A 113 10.07 -11.56 5.55
C VAL A 113 9.90 -11.62 7.06
N LYS A 114 10.44 -12.65 7.73
CA LYS A 114 10.39 -12.75 9.20
C LYS A 114 11.06 -11.57 9.88
N VAL A 115 12.22 -11.15 9.38
CA VAL A 115 12.93 -9.97 9.91
C VAL A 115 12.10 -8.70 9.69
N MET A 116 11.48 -8.54 8.52
CA MET A 116 10.58 -7.40 8.23
C MET A 116 9.39 -7.38 9.19
N GLN A 117 8.72 -8.53 9.39
CA GLN A 117 7.62 -8.67 10.35
C GLN A 117 8.03 -8.32 11.78
N LEU A 118 9.18 -8.83 12.23
CA LEU A 118 9.71 -8.52 13.57
C LEU A 118 10.03 -7.03 13.73
N ARG A 119 10.58 -6.38 12.70
CA ARG A 119 10.84 -4.93 12.71
C ARG A 119 9.54 -4.13 12.76
N MET A 120 8.53 -4.50 11.97
CA MET A 120 7.22 -3.86 12.02
C MET A 120 6.56 -4.02 13.40
N LEU A 121 6.59 -5.24 13.95
CA LEU A 121 6.08 -5.51 15.29
C LEU A 121 6.81 -4.68 16.34
N TRP A 122 8.14 -4.60 16.26
CA TRP A 122 8.95 -3.81 17.18
C TRP A 122 8.58 -2.32 17.14
N VAL A 123 8.43 -1.75 15.94
CA VAL A 123 7.97 -0.37 15.74
C VAL A 123 6.60 -0.18 16.39
N ILE A 124 5.63 -1.05 16.11
CA ILE A 124 4.29 -0.97 16.71
C ILE A 124 4.37 -1.00 18.24
N LEU A 125 5.15 -1.92 18.81
CA LEU A 125 5.31 -2.05 20.26
C LEU A 125 6.04 -0.85 20.91
N HIS A 126 7.01 -0.26 20.21
CA HIS A 126 7.75 0.90 20.72
C HIS A 126 6.95 2.20 20.68
N TYR A 127 6.11 2.38 19.65
CA TYR A 127 5.28 3.57 19.51
C TYR A 127 3.89 3.42 20.15
N SER A 128 3.50 2.20 20.52
CA SER A 128 2.37 1.98 21.42
C SER A 128 2.81 2.38 22.81
N ASN A 129 2.31 3.50 23.33
CA ASN A 129 2.36 3.73 24.76
C ASN A 129 1.78 2.49 25.43
N GLN A 130 2.57 1.78 26.24
CA GLN A 130 2.07 0.65 27.00
C GLN A 130 0.96 1.19 27.90
N ILE A 131 -0.29 0.95 27.51
CA ILE A 131 -1.42 1.19 28.38
C ILE A 131 -1.30 0.13 29.46
N PRO A 132 -1.12 0.51 30.73
CA PRO A 132 -1.13 -0.45 31.82
C PRO A 132 -2.42 -1.24 31.73
N ILE A 133 -2.34 -2.56 31.74
CA ILE A 133 -3.53 -3.41 31.79
C ILE A 133 -4.28 -3.00 33.06
N PRO A 134 -5.55 -2.60 32.97
CA PRO A 134 -6.34 -2.30 34.16
C PRO A 134 -6.33 -3.51 35.10
N ASP A 135 -6.27 -3.30 36.42
CA ASP A 135 -6.22 -4.39 37.40
C ASP A 135 -7.39 -5.38 37.24
N SER A 136 -8.53 -4.93 36.69
CA SER A 136 -9.68 -5.77 36.36
C SER A 136 -9.38 -6.84 35.31
N ASP A 137 -8.45 -6.57 34.40
CA ASP A 137 -8.21 -7.35 33.20
C ASP A 137 -6.91 -8.18 33.30
N GLU A 138 -6.09 -7.92 34.33
CA GLU A 138 -4.77 -8.52 34.51
C GLU A 138 -4.82 -10.06 34.62
N ALA A 139 -5.80 -10.59 35.34
CA ALA A 139 -5.99 -12.03 35.50
C ALA A 139 -6.30 -12.70 34.16
N THR A 140 -7.18 -12.10 33.36
CA THR A 140 -7.60 -12.59 32.04
C THR A 140 -6.44 -12.52 31.04
N SER A 141 -5.65 -11.44 31.07
CA SER A 141 -4.46 -11.30 30.24
C SER A 141 -3.38 -12.32 30.59
N ARG A 142 -3.12 -12.59 31.88
CA ARG A 142 -2.17 -13.65 32.30
C ARG A 142 -2.62 -15.04 31.87
N GLU A 143 -3.91 -15.34 31.94
CA GLU A 143 -4.42 -16.65 31.51
C GLU A 143 -4.32 -16.82 29.99
N THR A 144 -4.60 -15.76 29.23
CA THR A 144 -4.43 -15.74 27.77
C THR A 144 -2.97 -15.96 27.38
N LEU A 145 -2.03 -15.28 28.06
CA LEU A 145 -0.60 -15.47 27.83
C LEU A 145 -0.15 -16.91 28.10
N LYS A 146 -0.63 -17.54 29.19
CA LYS A 146 -0.34 -18.95 29.48
C LYS A 146 -0.86 -19.90 28.41
N LYS A 147 -2.05 -19.64 27.86
CA LYS A 147 -2.62 -20.45 26.76
C LYS A 147 -1.77 -20.32 25.50
N LEU A 148 -1.38 -19.10 25.11
CA LEU A 148 -0.52 -18.86 23.95
C LEU A 148 0.85 -19.55 24.08
N GLN A 149 1.47 -19.49 25.26
CA GLN A 149 2.75 -20.17 25.51
C GLN A 149 2.67 -21.70 25.42
N LYS A 150 1.49 -22.28 25.64
CA LYS A 150 1.27 -23.73 25.53
C LYS A 150 1.12 -24.17 24.07
N GLU A 151 0.51 -23.35 23.23
CA GLU A 151 0.35 -23.58 21.78
C GLU A 151 1.64 -23.35 20.98
N LEU A 152 2.61 -22.63 21.56
CA LEU A 152 3.92 -22.34 20.96
C LEU A 152 5.00 -23.39 21.28
N LYS A 153 4.67 -24.47 21.98
CA LYS A 153 5.53 -25.64 22.23
C LYS A 153 5.11 -26.80 21.35
#